data_AF-A0A290D7V9-F1
#
_entry.id   AF-A0A290D7V9-F1
#
_cell.length_a   1.000
_cell.length_b   1.000
_cell.length_c   1.000
_cell.angle_alpha   90.00
_cell.angle_beta   90.00
_cell.angle_gamma   90.00
#
_symmetry.space_group_name_H-M   'P 1'
#
loop_
_entity.id
_entity.type
_entity.pdbx_description
1 polymer ?
#
loop_
_entity_poly.entity_id
_entity_poly.type
_entity_poly.pdbx_seq_one_letter_code
_entity_poly.pdbx_strand_id
1 'polypeptide(L)'
;MKRTSFPLAAVAALLVASAAHAAQPADAARFSIMSPVQAAYDAYQVEANRAQNTMDKIEAELREPVTAERRELLAVSLAAARAREAAALDKLQAESALAQLKMADWNASR
;
A
#
# COMPACT_ATOMS: atom_id res chain seq x y z
N MET A 1 20.79 19.22 3.39
CA MET A 1 19.79 18.45 4.16
C MET A 1 19.70 17.06 3.55
N LYS A 2 20.16 16.02 4.26
CA LYS A 2 20.16 14.63 3.77
C LYS A 2 18.73 14.08 3.86
N ARG A 3 18.07 13.82 2.72
CA ARG A 3 16.79 13.11 2.68
C ARG A 3 17.08 11.65 3.04
N THR A 4 16.68 11.24 4.24
CA THR A 4 16.67 9.86 4.70
C THR A 4 15.61 9.09 3.92
N SER A 5 15.95 8.67 2.69
CA SER A 5 15.13 7.74 1.91
C SER A 5 15.44 6.32 2.34
N PHE A 6 14.92 5.86 3.49
CA PHE A 6 14.77 4.43 3.79
C PHE A 6 13.76 4.25 4.96
N PRO A 7 12.85 3.24 4.95
CA PRO A 7 12.94 2.06 4.08
C PRO A 7 11.60 1.35 3.73
N LEU A 8 10.95 1.71 2.61
CA LEU A 8 10.01 0.76 1.96
C LEU A 8 10.72 -0.58 1.68
N ALA A 9 12.02 -0.51 1.33
CA ALA A 9 12.86 -1.69 1.11
C ALA A 9 13.14 -2.53 2.36
N ALA A 10 13.28 -1.93 3.55
CA ALA A 10 13.51 -2.70 4.79
C ALA A 10 12.21 -3.26 5.36
N VAL A 11 11.06 -2.59 5.12
CA VAL A 11 9.75 -3.19 5.40
C VAL A 11 9.55 -4.42 4.50
N ALA A 12 9.86 -4.33 3.22
CA ALA A 12 9.79 -5.47 2.29
C ALA A 12 10.75 -6.61 2.69
N ALA A 13 11.99 -6.30 3.08
CA ALA A 13 12.96 -7.30 3.54
C ALA A 13 12.51 -8.00 4.84
N LEU A 14 11.87 -7.26 5.76
CA LEU A 14 11.36 -7.81 7.01
C LEU A 14 10.14 -8.73 6.79
N LEU A 15 9.28 -8.40 5.82
CA LEU A 15 8.12 -9.22 5.45
C LEU A 15 8.52 -10.57 4.85
N VAL A 16 9.53 -10.60 3.96
CA VAL A 16 10.04 -11.85 3.36
C VAL A 16 10.68 -12.76 4.42
N ALA A 17 11.43 -12.20 5.36
CA ALA A 17 12.05 -12.99 6.44
C ALA A 17 11.02 -13.61 7.40
N SER A 18 9.90 -12.93 7.64
CA SER A 18 8.87 -13.37 8.59
C SER A 18 8.00 -14.52 8.05
N ALA A 19 7.89 -14.67 6.73
CA ALA A 19 7.08 -15.73 6.11
C ALA A 19 7.77 -17.12 6.13
N ALA A 20 9.09 -17.17 6.35
CA ALA A 20 9.89 -18.37 6.11
C ALA A 20 10.15 -19.26 7.35
N HIS A 21 9.96 -18.79 8.58
CA HIS A 21 10.32 -19.55 9.81
C HIS A 21 9.34 -19.28 10.96
N ALA A 22 8.28 -20.10 11.06
CA ALA A 22 7.40 -20.11 12.21
C ALA A 22 7.74 -21.30 13.13
N ALA A 23 8.77 -21.16 13.97
CA ALA A 23 9.12 -22.18 14.97
C ALA A 23 9.38 -21.62 16.39
N GLN A 24 9.43 -20.29 16.58
CA GLN A 24 9.64 -19.67 17.88
C GLN A 24 8.49 -18.70 18.24
N PRO A 25 8.10 -18.61 19.54
CA PRO A 25 7.05 -17.69 19.98
C PRO A 25 7.38 -16.21 19.72
N ALA A 26 8.66 -15.87 19.62
CA ALA A 26 9.11 -14.55 19.21
C ALA A 26 8.73 -14.21 17.76
N ASP A 27 8.84 -15.19 16.86
CA ASP A 27 8.54 -15.02 15.44
C ASP A 27 7.03 -15.02 15.21
N ALA A 28 6.26 -15.81 15.98
CA ALA A 28 4.80 -15.76 15.96
C ALA A 28 4.25 -14.39 16.40
N ALA A 29 4.84 -13.77 17.42
CA ALA A 29 4.44 -12.43 17.86
C ALA A 29 4.77 -11.36 16.80
N ARG A 30 5.97 -11.43 16.21
CA ARG A 30 6.37 -10.52 15.12
C ARG A 30 5.49 -10.68 13.88
N PHE A 31 5.19 -11.93 13.51
CA PHE A 31 4.27 -12.24 12.42
C PHE A 31 2.87 -11.65 12.67
N SER A 32 2.34 -11.81 13.89
CA SER A 32 1.03 -11.25 14.27
C SER A 32 1.00 -9.72 14.22
N ILE A 33 2.13 -9.06 14.52
CA ILE A 33 2.27 -7.61 14.41
C ILE A 33 2.34 -7.16 12.95
N MET A 34 3.04 -7.90 12.08
CA MET A 34 3.26 -7.54 10.67
C MET A 34 2.16 -8.01 9.70
N SER A 35 1.36 -9.01 10.08
CA SER A 35 0.31 -9.58 9.21
C SER A 35 -0.70 -8.53 8.70
N PRO A 36 -1.21 -7.60 9.54
CA PRO A 36 -2.09 -6.52 9.06
C PRO A 36 -1.41 -5.58 8.05
N VAL A 37 -0.12 -5.33 8.21
CA VAL A 37 0.68 -4.51 7.28
C VAL A 37 0.77 -5.19 5.93
N GLN A 38 1.02 -6.50 5.90
CA GLN A 38 1.05 -7.28 4.66
C GLN A 38 -0.30 -7.24 3.96
N ALA A 39 -1.40 -7.46 4.70
CA ALA A 39 -2.75 -7.41 4.13
C ALA A 39 -3.09 -6.02 3.57
N ALA A 40 -2.66 -4.94 4.24
CA ALA A 40 -2.84 -3.58 3.75
C ALA A 40 -1.97 -3.30 2.51
N TYR A 41 -0.76 -3.85 2.47
CA TYR A 41 0.14 -3.74 1.31
C TYR A 41 -0.44 -4.45 0.09
N ASP A 42 -0.94 -5.67 0.25
CA ASP A 42 -1.56 -6.43 -0.84
C ASP A 42 -2.80 -5.70 -1.39
N ALA A 43 -3.62 -5.13 -0.50
CA ALA A 43 -4.78 -4.32 -0.89
C ALA A 43 -4.37 -3.05 -1.65
N TYR A 44 -3.33 -2.35 -1.18
CA TYR A 44 -2.78 -1.20 -1.87
C TYR A 44 -2.26 -1.57 -3.28
N GLN A 45 -1.54 -2.68 -3.41
CA GLN A 45 -1.03 -3.13 -4.72
C GLN A 45 -2.16 -3.43 -5.71
N VAL A 46 -3.26 -4.02 -5.25
CA VAL A 46 -4.45 -4.24 -6.09
C VAL A 46 -5.05 -2.91 -6.55
N GLU A 47 -5.21 -1.95 -5.64
CA GLU A 47 -5.79 -0.64 -5.98
C GLU A 47 -4.88 0.21 -6.85
N ALA A 48 -3.56 0.21 -6.61
CA ALA A 48 -2.58 0.90 -7.45
C ALA A 48 -2.60 0.33 -8.89
N ASN A 49 -2.64 -1.00 -9.04
CA ASN A 49 -2.76 -1.63 -10.35
C ASN A 49 -4.09 -1.30 -11.04
N ARG A 50 -5.21 -1.24 -10.28
CA ARG A 50 -6.51 -0.82 -10.83
C ARG A 50 -6.52 0.65 -11.25
N ALA A 51 -5.89 1.52 -10.48
CA ALA A 51 -5.76 2.93 -10.80
C ALA A 51 -4.94 3.12 -12.08
N GLN A 52 -3.79 2.43 -12.19
CA GLN A 52 -2.97 2.47 -13.40
C GLN A 52 -3.72 1.96 -14.63
N ASN A 53 -4.37 0.79 -14.54
CA ASN A 53 -5.20 0.26 -15.64
C ASN A 53 -6.33 1.21 -16.05
N THR A 54 -6.88 1.96 -15.09
CA THR A 54 -7.92 2.97 -15.35
C THR A 54 -7.32 4.16 -16.09
N MET A 55 -6.15 4.63 -15.66
CA MET A 55 -5.42 5.70 -16.33
C MET A 55 -5.08 5.31 -17.78
N ASP A 56 -4.54 4.11 -18.00
CA ASP A 56 -4.18 3.64 -19.34
C ASP A 56 -5.39 3.59 -20.29
N LYS A 57 -6.55 3.16 -19.78
CA LYS A 57 -7.81 3.17 -20.54
C LYS A 57 -8.30 4.58 -20.86
N ILE A 58 -8.24 5.48 -19.89
CA ILE A 58 -8.61 6.88 -20.09
C ILE A 58 -7.67 7.53 -21.11
N GLU A 59 -6.37 7.30 -21.01
CA GLU A 59 -5.38 7.80 -21.97
C GLU A 59 -5.61 7.25 -23.37
N ALA A 60 -5.92 5.96 -23.50
CA ALA A 60 -6.27 5.36 -24.79
C ALA A 60 -7.53 6.00 -25.38
N GLU A 61 -8.55 6.26 -24.57
CA GLU A 61 -9.79 6.87 -25.03
C GLU A 61 -9.62 8.34 -25.43
N LEU A 62 -8.79 9.10 -24.71
CA LEU A 62 -8.47 10.49 -25.01
C LEU A 62 -7.65 10.68 -26.29
N ARG A 63 -7.11 9.60 -26.89
CA ARG A 63 -6.45 9.66 -28.20
C ARG A 63 -7.45 9.84 -29.35
N GLU A 64 -8.70 9.44 -29.15
CA GLU A 64 -9.76 9.61 -30.13
C GLU A 64 -10.56 10.90 -29.86
N PRO A 65 -11.28 11.44 -30.86
CA PRO A 65 -12.19 12.56 -30.66
C PRO A 65 -13.31 12.18 -29.68
N VAL A 66 -13.24 12.70 -28.45
CA VAL A 66 -14.28 12.53 -27.43
C VAL A 66 -15.13 13.78 -27.25
N THR A 67 -16.41 13.58 -26.97
CA THR A 67 -17.33 14.66 -26.62
C THR A 67 -16.96 15.31 -25.28
N ALA A 68 -17.45 16.52 -25.02
CA ALA A 68 -17.22 17.21 -23.75
C ALA A 68 -17.78 16.42 -22.55
N GLU A 69 -19.01 15.92 -22.67
CA GLU A 69 -19.67 15.09 -21.65
C GLU A 69 -18.85 13.83 -21.33
N ARG A 70 -18.32 13.16 -22.37
CA ARG A 70 -17.49 11.99 -22.16
C ARG A 70 -16.18 12.32 -21.45
N ARG A 71 -15.56 13.45 -21.81
CA ARG A 71 -14.33 13.95 -21.16
C ARG A 71 -14.55 14.24 -19.67
N GLU A 72 -15.69 14.80 -19.30
CA GLU A 72 -16.06 15.03 -17.90
C GLU A 72 -16.22 13.71 -17.12
N LEU A 73 -16.91 12.72 -17.70
CA LEU A 73 -17.05 11.39 -17.08
C LEU A 73 -15.69 10.70 -16.88
N LEU A 74 -14.77 10.84 -17.83
CA LEU A 74 -13.40 10.31 -17.70
C LEU A 74 -12.63 11.02 -16.58
N ALA A 75 -12.77 12.35 -16.45
CA ALA A 75 -12.14 13.10 -15.36
C ALA A 75 -12.66 12.68 -13.98
N VAL A 76 -13.98 12.47 -13.84
CA VAL A 76 -14.58 11.95 -12.60
C VAL A 76 -14.09 10.54 -12.30
N SER A 77 -14.00 9.68 -13.31
CA SER A 77 -13.51 8.31 -13.17
C SER A 77 -12.05 8.27 -12.70
N LEU A 78 -11.21 9.15 -13.26
CA LEU A 78 -9.82 9.32 -12.85
C LEU A 78 -9.69 9.81 -11.40
N ALA A 79 -10.47 10.83 -11.03
CA ALA A 79 -10.47 11.35 -9.67
C ALA A 79 -10.88 10.27 -8.66
N ALA A 80 -11.91 9.47 -8.98
CA ALA A 80 -12.35 8.37 -8.15
C ALA A 80 -11.31 7.24 -8.04
N ALA A 81 -10.58 6.93 -9.11
CA ALA A 81 -9.49 5.95 -9.08
C ALA A 81 -8.35 6.42 -8.16
N ARG A 82 -7.90 7.67 -8.31
CA ARG A 82 -6.85 8.27 -7.47
C ARG A 82 -7.25 8.36 -6.00
N ALA A 83 -8.52 8.67 -5.72
CA ALA A 83 -9.02 8.71 -4.35
C ALA A 83 -8.98 7.33 -3.67
N ARG A 84 -9.29 6.25 -4.41
CA ARG A 84 -9.21 4.88 -3.88
C ARG A 84 -7.77 4.45 -3.62
N GLU A 85 -6.86 4.75 -4.55
CA GLU A 85 -5.43 4.49 -4.38
C GLU A 85 -4.87 5.23 -3.15
N ALA A 86 -5.19 6.52 -3.01
CA ALA A 86 -4.78 7.33 -1.87
C ALA A 86 -5.31 6.76 -0.53
N ALA A 87 -6.59 6.39 -0.48
CA ALA A 87 -7.17 5.79 0.72
C ALA A 87 -6.52 4.44 1.09
N ALA A 88 -6.16 3.63 0.09
CA ALA A 88 -5.45 2.37 0.33
C ALA A 88 -4.02 2.61 0.85
N LEU A 89 -3.33 3.64 0.33
CA LEU A 89 -2.02 4.05 0.80
C LEU A 89 -2.08 4.57 2.25
N ASP A 90 -3.06 5.41 2.58
CA ASP A 90 -3.27 5.93 3.93
C ASP A 90 -3.48 4.79 4.93
N LYS A 91 -4.26 3.77 4.56
CA LYS A 91 -4.46 2.58 5.37
C LYS A 91 -3.15 1.81 5.59
N LEU A 92 -2.36 1.59 4.53
CA LEU A 92 -1.05 0.94 4.64
C LEU A 92 -0.12 1.70 5.59
N GLN A 93 -0.10 3.03 5.51
CA GLN A 93 0.71 3.87 6.40
C GLN A 93 0.23 3.77 7.85
N ALA A 94 -1.08 3.80 8.09
CA ALA A 94 -1.65 3.64 9.42
C ALA A 94 -1.30 2.28 10.04
N GLU A 95 -1.47 1.18 9.29
CA GLU A 95 -1.10 -0.17 9.76
C GLU A 95 0.40 -0.29 10.01
N SER A 96 1.23 0.32 9.16
CA SER A 96 2.69 0.34 9.35
C SER A 96 3.09 1.09 10.62
N ALA A 97 2.46 2.24 10.90
CA ALA A 97 2.71 3.00 12.12
C ALA A 97 2.28 2.22 13.38
N LEU A 98 1.11 1.58 13.34
CA LEU A 98 0.63 0.72 14.42
C LEU A 98 1.56 -0.48 14.66
N ALA A 99 2.08 -1.10 13.60
CA ALA A 99 3.03 -2.19 13.71
C ALA A 99 4.35 -1.73 14.35
N GLN A 100 4.85 -0.54 13.99
CA GLN A 100 6.05 0.03 14.62
C GLN A 100 5.86 0.27 16.12
N LEU A 101 4.70 0.82 16.53
CA LEU A 101 4.37 1.01 17.94
C LEU A 101 4.32 -0.34 18.69
N LYS A 102 3.59 -1.32 18.15
CA LYS A 102 3.50 -2.66 18.75
C LYS A 102 4.85 -3.36 18.83
N MET A 103 5.72 -3.17 17.84
CA MET A 103 7.07 -3.73 17.85
C MET A 103 7.95 -3.06 18.90
N ALA A 104 7.81 -1.74 19.10
CA ALA A 104 8.51 -1.00 20.15
C ALA A 104 8.08 -1.49 21.54
N ASP A 105 6.77 -1.62 21.78
CA ASP A 105 6.23 -2.14 23.04
C ASP A 105 6.70 -3.57 23.31
N TRP A 106 6.66 -4.43 22.29
CA TRP A 106 7.15 -5.80 22.40
C TRP A 106 8.64 -5.86 22.74
N ASN A 107 9.48 -5.03 22.11
CA ASN A 107 10.91 -4.93 22.42
C ASN A 107 11.16 -4.41 23.83
N ALA A 108 10.32 -3.50 24.35
CA ALA A 108 10.44 -2.97 25.71
C ALA A 108 10.02 -3.99 26.78
N SER A 109 9.17 -4.96 26.43
CA SER A 109 8.70 -6.02 27.33
C SER A 109 9.62 -7.26 27.40
N ARG A 110 10.76 -7.22 26.71
CA ARG A 110 11.72 -8.32 26.52
C ARG A 110 12.95 -8.20 27.41
#